data_AF-A0A7S0RVR7-F1
#
_entry.id   AF-A0A7S0RVR7-F1
#
_cell.length_a   1.000
_cell.length_b   1.000
_cell.length_c   1.000
_cell.angle_alpha   90.00
_cell.angle_beta   90.00
_cell.angle_gamma   90.00
#
_symmetry.space_group_name_H-M   'P 1'
#
loop_
_entity.id
_entity.type
_entity.pdbx_description
1 polymer ?
#
loop_
_entity_poly.entity_id
_entity_poly.type
_entity_poly.pdbx_seq_one_letter_code
_entity_poly.pdbx_strand_id
1 'polypeptide(L)'
;GLGGTPLSNGSGGFGGGGSAMKSFKFDSVGSQFKRQLGDLMSALNRMAPHYVRCIKPNPASAAGVFDGRYVLQQLRCGGVMEAVRISCAGFAYKRPYASFLSYFWPLCPAALHDYAARRATLSADGSDASECSTSGGDMAAAREAALRVLQAAGVSDY
;
A
#
# COMPACT_ATOMS: atom_id res chain seq x y z
N GLY A 1 21.46 -35.60 -30.02
CA GLY A 1 20.14 -36.16 -29.69
C GLY A 1 19.10 -35.07 -29.81
N LEU A 2 17.96 -35.41 -30.43
CA LEU A 2 16.61 -34.82 -30.31
C LEU A 2 16.51 -33.30 -30.59
N GLY A 3 16.00 -32.81 -31.73
CA GLY A 3 14.62 -32.94 -32.23
C GLY A 3 13.72 -31.88 -31.54
N GLY A 4 12.92 -31.02 -32.19
CA GLY A 4 12.63 -30.72 -33.58
C GLY A 4 11.70 -29.50 -33.63
N THR A 5 11.80 -28.67 -34.66
CA THR A 5 10.78 -27.66 -35.00
C THR A 5 9.81 -28.28 -36.00
N PRO A 6 8.49 -28.29 -35.78
CA PRO A 6 7.57 -28.61 -36.85
C PRO A 6 7.43 -27.41 -37.79
N LEU A 7 7.88 -27.63 -39.03
CA LEU A 7 7.48 -26.92 -40.22
C LEU A 7 6.04 -27.30 -40.63
N SER A 8 5.40 -26.34 -41.28
CA SER A 8 4.33 -26.47 -42.27
C SER A 8 2.89 -26.59 -41.77
N ASN A 9 2.11 -25.56 -42.12
CA ASN A 9 0.90 -25.84 -42.88
C ASN A 9 0.78 -24.82 -44.02
N GLY A 10 1.02 -25.27 -45.25
CA GLY A 10 0.75 -24.49 -46.45
C GLY A 10 -0.75 -24.47 -46.76
N SER A 11 -1.23 -23.36 -47.34
CA SER A 11 -2.41 -23.41 -48.21
C SER A 11 -2.41 -22.23 -49.20
N GLY A 12 -2.42 -22.60 -50.49
CA GLY A 12 -3.18 -21.94 -51.54
C GLY A 12 -2.79 -20.51 -51.93
N GLY A 13 -2.03 -20.39 -53.01
CA GLY A 13 -2.09 -19.19 -53.84
C GLY A 13 -3.41 -19.12 -54.60
N PHE A 14 -4.00 -17.92 -54.64
CA PHE A 14 -4.86 -17.47 -55.73
C PHE A 14 -4.52 -16.00 -56.00
N GLY A 15 -4.07 -15.73 -57.23
CA GLY A 15 -3.95 -14.38 -57.76
C GLY A 15 -5.35 -13.79 -57.97
N GLY A 16 -5.46 -12.48 -57.73
CA GLY A 16 -6.67 -11.72 -57.98
C GLY A 16 -6.45 -10.25 -57.68
N GLY A 17 -6.05 -9.49 -58.70
CA GLY A 17 -6.13 -8.04 -58.67
C GLY A 17 -7.57 -7.61 -58.41
N GLY A 18 -7.78 -6.97 -57.27
CA GLY A 18 -9.06 -6.44 -56.83
C GLY A 18 -8.79 -5.22 -55.99
N SER A 19 -9.20 -4.07 -56.52
CA SER A 19 -9.14 -2.73 -55.95
C SER A 19 -9.24 -2.74 -54.43
N ALA A 20 -8.32 -2.04 -53.79
CA ALA A 20 -8.30 -1.75 -52.37
C ALA A 20 -9.68 -1.27 -51.88
N MET A 21 -10.53 -2.19 -51.43
CA MET A 21 -11.48 -1.86 -50.38
C MET A 21 -10.62 -1.64 -49.16
N LYS A 22 -10.32 -0.36 -48.88
CA LYS A 22 -9.87 0.08 -47.57
C LYS A 22 -10.85 -0.58 -46.61
N SER A 23 -10.39 -1.60 -45.87
CA SER A 23 -11.22 -2.18 -44.84
C SER A 23 -11.58 -1.00 -43.96
N PHE A 24 -12.86 -0.62 -43.98
CA PHE A 24 -13.37 0.37 -43.06
C PHE A 24 -13.16 -0.29 -41.71
N LYS A 25 -12.02 0.02 -41.07
CA LYS A 25 -11.70 -0.40 -39.72
C LYS A 25 -12.85 0.15 -38.91
N PHE A 26 -13.80 -0.73 -38.62
CA PHE A 26 -14.95 -0.41 -37.80
C PHE A 26 -14.37 -0.17 -36.41
N ASP A 27 -13.95 1.07 -36.14
CA ASP A 27 -13.46 1.48 -34.83
C ASP A 27 -14.71 1.56 -33.96
N SER A 28 -15.09 0.40 -33.45
CA SER A 28 -16.20 0.25 -32.53
C SER A 28 -15.95 1.12 -31.30
N VAL A 29 -17.02 1.59 -30.68
CA VAL A 29 -16.93 2.29 -29.39
C VAL A 29 -16.18 1.43 -28.35
N GLY A 30 -16.29 0.09 -28.45
CA GLY A 30 -15.54 -0.84 -27.61
C GLY A 30 -14.01 -0.85 -27.84
N SER A 31 -13.56 -0.75 -29.09
CA SER A 31 -12.12 -0.67 -29.41
C SER A 31 -11.51 0.68 -29.00
N GLN A 32 -12.29 1.76 -29.06
CA GLN A 32 -11.90 3.06 -28.53
C GLN A 32 -11.85 3.04 -26.99
N PHE A 33 -12.87 2.50 -26.32
CA PHE A 33 -12.90 2.38 -24.85
C PHE A 33 -11.73 1.55 -24.31
N LYS A 34 -11.39 0.43 -24.97
CA LYS A 34 -10.25 -0.41 -24.59
C LYS A 34 -8.93 0.37 -24.65
N ARG A 35 -8.74 1.21 -25.67
CA ARG A 35 -7.55 2.05 -25.84
C ARG A 35 -7.46 3.08 -24.73
N GLN A 36 -8.55 3.81 -24.49
CA GLN A 36 -8.65 4.82 -23.44
C GLN A 36 -8.46 4.23 -22.03
N LEU A 37 -9.02 3.03 -21.76
CA LEU A 37 -8.82 2.32 -20.51
C LEU A 37 -7.36 1.91 -20.31
N GLY A 38 -6.68 1.45 -21.38
CA GLY A 38 -5.26 1.12 -21.34
C GLY A 38 -4.39 2.33 -20.99
N ASP A 39 -4.66 3.48 -21.61
CA ASP A 39 -3.96 4.73 -21.34
C ASP A 39 -4.19 5.19 -19.89
N LEU A 40 -5.43 5.11 -19.40
CA LEU A 40 -5.78 5.44 -18.02
C LEU A 40 -5.06 4.54 -17.00
N MET A 41 -5.05 3.22 -17.22
CA MET A 41 -4.39 2.29 -16.30
C MET A 41 -2.87 2.52 -16.27
N SER A 42 -2.26 2.83 -17.42
CA SER A 42 -0.84 3.21 -17.50
C SER A 42 -0.53 4.46 -16.67
N ALA A 43 -1.39 5.48 -16.71
CA ALA A 43 -1.23 6.69 -15.92
C ALA A 43 -1.43 6.44 -14.40
N LEU A 44 -2.46 5.70 -14.03
CA LEU A 44 -2.75 5.37 -12.62
C LEU A 44 -1.64 4.55 -11.98
N ASN A 45 -1.04 3.60 -12.71
CA ASN A 45 0.05 2.77 -12.22
C ASN A 45 1.36 3.54 -11.95
N ARG A 46 1.50 4.77 -12.45
CA ARG A 46 2.68 5.63 -12.19
C ARG A 46 2.55 6.46 -10.92
N MET A 47 1.37 6.54 -10.33
CA MET A 47 1.09 7.38 -9.16
C MET A 47 0.96 6.54 -7.89
N ALA A 48 1.06 7.18 -6.73
CA ALA A 48 0.68 6.58 -5.45
C ALA A 48 -0.85 6.58 -5.32
N PRO A 49 -1.52 5.42 -5.25
CA PRO A 49 -2.98 5.38 -5.18
C PRO A 49 -3.49 5.71 -3.78
N HIS A 50 -4.49 6.58 -3.70
CA HIS A 50 -5.30 6.80 -2.50
C HIS A 50 -6.69 6.21 -2.71
N TYR A 51 -7.14 5.35 -1.80
CA TYR A 51 -8.43 4.66 -1.92
C TYR A 51 -9.44 5.18 -0.92
N VAL A 52 -10.62 5.59 -1.40
CA VAL A 52 -11.76 6.01 -0.58
C VAL A 52 -12.96 5.14 -0.93
N ARG A 53 -13.56 4.51 0.08
CA ARG A 53 -14.79 3.70 -0.08
C ARG A 53 -15.98 4.46 0.49
N CYS A 54 -16.93 4.80 -0.38
CA CYS A 54 -18.21 5.36 0.05
C CYS A 54 -19.10 4.26 0.63
N ILE A 55 -19.71 4.51 1.79
CA ILE A 55 -20.62 3.59 2.47
C ILE A 55 -21.97 4.26 2.65
N LYS A 56 -23.04 3.56 2.26
CA LYS A 56 -24.40 4.06 2.43
C LYS A 56 -24.93 3.61 3.81
N PRO A 57 -25.34 4.53 4.71
CA PRO A 57 -25.70 4.17 6.09
C PRO A 57 -27.04 3.42 6.20
N ASN A 58 -27.95 3.60 5.25
CA ASN A 58 -29.24 2.92 5.22
C ASN A 58 -29.74 2.76 3.77
N PRO A 59 -30.60 1.77 3.48
CA PRO A 59 -31.10 1.54 2.13
C PRO A 59 -32.06 2.64 1.65
N ALA A 60 -32.82 3.27 2.56
CA ALA A 60 -33.84 4.28 2.26
C ALA A 60 -33.29 5.69 1.94
N SER A 61 -31.96 5.89 2.06
CA SER A 61 -31.32 7.21 1.99
C SER A 61 -31.88 8.25 2.98
N ALA A 62 -32.41 7.82 4.12
CA ALA A 62 -32.96 8.71 5.14
C ALA A 62 -31.85 9.31 6.01
N ALA A 63 -31.95 10.60 6.35
CA ALA A 63 -30.98 11.25 7.24
C ALA A 63 -31.12 10.71 8.68
N GLY A 64 -29.99 10.55 9.39
CA GLY A 64 -29.96 10.16 10.80
C GLY A 64 -30.27 8.68 11.10
N VAL A 65 -30.57 7.86 10.08
CA VAL A 65 -30.83 6.43 10.24
C VAL A 65 -29.59 5.61 9.87
N PHE A 66 -29.17 4.70 10.74
CA PHE A 66 -28.05 3.79 10.50
C PHE A 66 -28.51 2.34 10.63
N ASP A 67 -28.34 1.56 9.57
CA ASP A 67 -28.57 0.12 9.56
C ASP A 67 -27.23 -0.61 9.55
N GLY A 68 -26.88 -1.16 10.71
CA GLY A 68 -25.63 -1.89 10.89
C GLY A 68 -25.52 -3.16 10.03
N ARG A 69 -26.63 -3.88 9.75
CA ARG A 69 -26.58 -5.10 8.94
C ARG A 69 -26.33 -4.75 7.48
N TYR A 70 -26.98 -3.69 6.99
CA TYR A 70 -26.78 -3.18 5.63
C TYR A 70 -25.35 -2.67 5.41
N VAL A 71 -24.79 -1.93 6.36
CA VAL A 71 -23.41 -1.44 6.29
C VAL A 71 -22.40 -2.58 6.41
N LEU A 72 -22.61 -3.53 7.33
CA LEU A 72 -21.72 -4.68 7.48
C LEU A 72 -21.62 -5.50 6.19
N GLN A 73 -22.73 -5.70 5.48
CA GLN A 73 -22.72 -6.38 4.19
C GLN A 73 -21.90 -5.62 3.15
N GLN A 74 -22.03 -4.29 3.08
CA GLN A 74 -21.19 -3.46 2.21
C GLN A 74 -19.70 -3.56 2.54
N LEU A 75 -19.34 -3.61 3.83
CA LEU A 75 -17.94 -3.75 4.27
C LEU A 75 -17.36 -5.12 3.90
N ARG A 76 -18.17 -6.19 3.99
CA ARG A 76 -17.79 -7.54 3.56
C ARG A 76 -17.61 -7.62 2.05
N CYS A 77 -18.61 -7.21 1.28
CA CYS A 77 -18.56 -7.22 -0.19
C CYS A 77 -17.52 -6.24 -0.75
N GLY A 78 -17.25 -5.14 -0.04
CA GLY A 78 -16.26 -4.14 -0.40
C GLY A 78 -14.84 -4.47 0.04
N GLY A 79 -14.60 -5.63 0.67
CA GLY A 79 -13.28 -6.07 1.09
C GLY A 79 -12.65 -5.25 2.23
N VAL A 80 -13.40 -4.35 2.87
CA VAL A 80 -12.87 -3.47 3.93
C VAL A 80 -12.44 -4.28 5.15
N MET A 81 -13.24 -5.28 5.54
CA MET A 81 -12.90 -6.19 6.65
C MET A 81 -11.60 -6.95 6.39
N GLU A 82 -11.38 -7.34 5.14
CA GLU A 82 -10.18 -8.08 4.74
C GLU A 82 -8.95 -7.17 4.68
N ALA A 83 -9.12 -5.93 4.20
CA ALA A 83 -8.07 -4.92 4.25
C ALA A 83 -7.64 -4.60 5.69
N VAL A 84 -8.59 -4.50 6.62
CA VAL A 84 -8.29 -4.34 8.06
C VAL A 84 -7.51 -5.55 8.57
N ARG A 85 -7.97 -6.77 8.26
CA ARG A 85 -7.29 -8.00 8.67
C ARG A 85 -5.84 -8.06 8.19
N ILE A 86 -5.58 -7.74 6.92
CA ILE A 86 -4.22 -7.68 6.36
C ILE A 86 -3.40 -6.59 7.04
N SER A 87 -3.99 -5.42 7.30
CA SER A 87 -3.30 -4.31 7.97
C SER A 87 -2.90 -4.68 9.40
N CYS A 88 -3.76 -5.40 10.12
CA CYS A 88 -3.51 -5.87 11.48
C CYS A 88 -2.57 -7.08 11.55
N ALA A 89 -2.44 -7.86 10.48
CA ALA A 89 -1.45 -8.94 10.41
C ALA A 89 0.00 -8.43 10.32
N GLY A 90 0.19 -7.14 10.04
CA GLY A 90 1.48 -6.45 10.15
C GLY A 90 1.43 -5.31 11.17
N PHE A 91 2.31 -4.33 11.00
CA PHE A 91 2.31 -3.13 11.84
C PHE A 91 1.25 -2.14 11.36
N ALA A 92 0.04 -2.24 11.93
CA ALA A 92 -1.09 -1.36 11.60
C ALA A 92 -0.82 0.12 11.89
N TYR A 93 0.11 0.40 12.81
CA TYR A 93 0.45 1.75 13.23
C TYR A 93 1.86 2.12 12.81
N LYS A 94 1.98 3.13 11.94
CA LYS A 94 3.25 3.66 11.43
C LYS A 94 3.32 5.15 11.73
N ARG A 95 3.92 5.51 12.87
CA ARG A 95 4.19 6.91 13.24
C ARG A 95 5.70 7.19 13.23
N PRO A 96 6.14 8.39 12.83
CA PRO A 96 7.53 8.80 12.95
C PRO A 96 8.01 8.68 14.41
N TYR A 97 9.26 8.29 14.61
CA TYR A 97 9.82 8.05 15.94
C TYR A 97 9.74 9.27 16.88
N ALA A 98 9.88 10.49 16.34
CA ALA A 98 9.74 11.72 17.13
C ALA A 98 8.32 11.89 17.70
N SER A 99 7.29 11.64 16.87
CA SER A 99 5.88 11.65 17.31
C SER A 99 5.55 10.44 18.21
N PHE A 100 6.29 9.35 17.99
CA PHE A 100 6.60 8.28 18.93
C PHE A 100 6.73 8.75 20.37
N LEU A 101 7.92 9.28 20.61
CA LEU A 101 8.38 9.68 21.93
C LEU A 101 7.52 10.78 22.52
N SER A 102 7.10 11.79 21.74
CA SER A 102 6.25 12.87 22.27
C SER A 102 4.89 12.41 22.78
N TYR A 103 4.39 11.26 22.30
CA TYR A 103 3.12 10.69 22.76
C TYR A 103 3.30 9.76 23.97
N PHE A 104 4.37 8.96 23.97
CA PHE A 104 4.58 7.91 24.98
C PHE A 104 5.53 8.31 26.12
N TRP A 105 6.22 9.47 26.04
CA TRP A 105 7.10 9.93 27.12
C TRP A 105 6.43 10.07 28.49
N PRO A 106 5.15 10.47 28.64
CA PRO A 106 4.54 10.61 29.96
C PRO A 106 4.25 9.25 30.61
N LEU A 107 4.14 8.18 29.80
CA LEU A 107 3.76 6.84 30.24
C LEU A 107 4.96 6.07 30.83
N CYS A 108 6.20 6.46 30.50
CA CYS A 108 7.41 5.83 31.02
C CYS A 108 8.53 6.86 31.26
N PRO A 109 8.46 7.64 32.36
CA PRO A 109 9.49 8.62 32.72
C PRO A 109 10.87 7.98 32.95
N ALA A 110 10.91 6.75 33.50
CA ALA A 110 12.14 6.03 33.82
C ALA A 110 12.94 5.64 32.55
N ALA A 111 12.25 5.13 31.52
CA ALA A 111 12.89 4.75 30.25
C ALA A 111 13.43 5.98 29.50
N LEU A 112 12.76 7.13 29.63
CA LEU A 112 13.24 8.39 29.07
C LEU A 112 14.48 8.91 29.79
N HIS A 113 14.54 8.78 31.13
CA HIS A 113 15.70 9.24 31.91
C HIS A 113 16.97 8.46 31.52
N ASP A 114 16.85 7.14 31.35
CA ASP A 114 17.92 6.28 30.83
C ASP A 114 18.30 6.63 29.39
N TYR A 115 17.32 6.93 28.52
CA TYR A 115 17.57 7.34 27.14
C TYR A 115 18.29 8.71 27.07
N ALA A 116 17.85 9.68 27.87
CA ALA A 116 18.46 11.00 27.95
C ALA A 116 19.88 10.94 28.51
N ALA A 117 20.11 10.11 29.55
CA ALA A 117 21.43 9.87 30.11
C ALA A 117 22.39 9.25 29.08
N ARG A 118 21.95 8.22 28.33
CA ARG A 118 22.75 7.59 27.25
C ARG A 118 23.01 8.52 26.07
N ARG A 119 22.06 9.39 25.74
CA ARG A 119 22.24 10.40 24.69
C ARG A 119 23.23 11.48 25.11
N ALA A 120 23.18 11.91 26.37
CA ALA A 120 24.14 12.87 26.92
C ALA A 120 25.58 12.31 26.92
N THR A 121 25.76 11.02 27.23
CA THR A 121 27.07 10.36 27.15
C THR A 121 27.59 10.24 25.72
N LEU A 122 26.72 10.08 24.72
CA LEU A 122 27.12 10.05 23.30
C LEU A 122 27.54 11.42 22.76
N SER A 123 27.04 12.52 23.37
CA SER A 123 27.41 13.89 22.96
C SER A 123 28.72 14.41 23.58
N ALA A 124 29.34 13.64 24.48
CA ALA A 124 30.62 14.01 25.10
C ALA A 124 31.83 13.60 24.26
N ASP A 125 31.67 12.66 23.33
CA ASP A 125 32.70 12.29 22.35
C ASP A 125 32.50 13.12 21.09
N GLY A 126 33.16 14.28 21.05
CA GLY A 126 33.13 15.20 19.92
C GLY A 126 33.53 14.52 18.61
N SER A 127 32.58 14.36 17.70
CA SER A 127 32.85 14.22 16.27
C SER A 127 31.66 14.79 15.49
N ASP A 128 32.01 15.50 14.42
CA ASP A 128 31.20 16.50 13.74
C ASP A 128 29.81 16.01 13.29
N ALA A 129 28.81 16.88 13.44
CA ALA A 129 27.49 16.74 12.86
C ALA A 129 27.53 16.92 11.33
N SER A 130 28.15 15.97 10.64
CA SER A 130 28.09 15.82 9.19
C SER A 130 27.31 14.54 8.88
N GLU A 131 26.08 14.73 8.40
CA GLU A 131 25.24 13.74 7.71
C GLU A 131 25.18 12.34 8.35
N CYS A 132 24.24 12.16 9.28
CA CYS A 132 23.88 10.86 9.80
C CYS A 132 23.19 10.03 8.70
N SER A 133 24.02 9.34 7.92
CA SER A 133 23.66 8.08 7.29
C SER A 133 23.15 7.18 8.41
N THR A 134 21.83 7.06 8.55
CA THR A 134 21.19 6.29 9.62
C THR A 134 21.61 4.83 9.47
N SER A 135 22.66 4.44 10.18
CA SER A 135 23.15 3.09 10.20
C SER A 135 22.05 2.19 10.77
N GLY A 136 21.86 1.00 10.21
CA GLY A 136 20.80 0.07 10.65
C GLY A 136 20.85 -0.31 12.14
N GLY A 137 21.98 -0.04 12.82
CA GLY A 137 22.17 -0.27 14.26
C GLY A 137 21.41 0.71 15.16
N ASP A 138 21.34 2.00 14.78
CA ASP A 138 20.68 3.03 15.60
C ASP A 138 19.15 2.82 15.63
N MET A 139 18.61 2.35 14.50
CA MET A 139 17.21 1.98 14.37
C MET A 139 16.85 0.73 15.17
N ALA A 140 17.77 -0.23 15.30
CA ALA A 140 17.56 -1.45 16.08
C ALA A 140 17.50 -1.15 17.59
N ALA A 141 18.39 -0.29 18.10
CA ALA A 141 18.38 0.13 19.50
C ALA A 141 17.15 0.98 19.85
N ALA A 142 16.78 1.91 18.98
CA ALA A 142 15.56 2.71 19.13
C ALA A 142 14.30 1.85 19.08
N ARG A 143 14.28 0.81 18.24
CA ARG A 143 13.22 -0.20 18.16
C ARG A 143 13.11 -1.03 19.43
N GLU A 144 14.23 -1.50 19.99
CA GLU A 144 14.23 -2.28 21.22
C GLU A 144 13.73 -1.45 22.42
N ALA A 145 14.13 -0.18 22.51
CA ALA A 145 13.64 0.73 23.54
C ALA A 145 12.14 1.02 23.39
N ALA A 146 11.66 1.24 22.16
CA ALA A 146 10.23 1.44 21.89
C ALA A 146 9.39 0.19 22.23
N LEU A 147 9.89 -1.01 21.93
CA LEU A 147 9.22 -2.27 22.28
C LEU A 147 9.15 -2.47 23.80
N ARG A 148 10.19 -2.13 24.55
CA ARG A 148 10.15 -2.18 26.02
C ARG A 148 9.13 -1.21 26.62
N VAL A 149 9.02 0.00 26.07
CA VAL A 149 8.01 0.98 26.50
C VAL A 149 6.59 0.49 26.18
N LEU A 150 6.37 -0.11 25.01
CA LEU A 150 5.08 -0.68 24.62
C LEU A 150 4.68 -1.89 25.48
N GLN A 151 5.63 -2.76 25.79
CA GLN A 151 5.42 -3.90 26.70
C GLN A 151 5.12 -3.42 28.13
N ALA A 152 5.83 -2.42 28.64
CA ALA A 152 5.57 -1.82 29.95
C ALA A 152 4.19 -1.12 30.02
N ALA A 153 3.70 -0.60 28.89
CA ALA A 153 2.37 0.00 28.79
C ALA A 153 1.23 -1.03 28.70
N GLY A 154 1.51 -2.34 28.80
CA GLY A 154 0.49 -3.39 28.81
C GLY A 154 -0.18 -3.62 27.46
N VAL A 155 0.43 -3.16 26.35
CA VAL A 155 -0.06 -3.46 25.01
C VAL A 155 0.39 -4.87 24.65
N SER A 156 -0.40 -5.86 25.08
CA SER A 156 -0.04 -7.29 25.09
C SER A 156 -0.10 -7.99 23.73
N ASP A 157 -0.57 -7.32 22.67
CA ASP A 157 -0.72 -7.94 21.34
C ASP A 157 0.10 -7.18 20.29
N TYR A 158 1.42 -7.30 20.39
CA TYR A 158 2.41 -7.01 19.34
C TYR A 158 3.32 -8.21 19.11
#